data_AF-A0A8B9Q3N5-F1
#
_entry.id   AF-A0A8B9Q3N5-F1
#
_cell.length_a   1.000
_cell.length_b   1.000
_cell.length_c   1.000
_cell.angle_alpha   90.00
_cell.angle_beta   90.00
_cell.angle_gamma   90.00
#
_symmetry.space_group_name_H-M   'P 1'
#
loop_
_entity.id
_entity.type
_entity.pdbx_description
1 polymer ?
#
loop_
_entity_poly.entity_id
_entity_poly.type
_entity_poly.pdbx_seq_one_letter_code
_entity_poly.pdbx_strand_id
1 'polypeptide(L)'
;SPPSCEITVLMRATDPSLEGADLTPRRGAGKDYERAVQYYSEAIALCPTNAIYYGNRSLAHLRAESYGYALADATRALELDGAYVKGYYRRAASNMALGKFKAALVSLQLCWGTKRHLQGCQ
;
A
#
# COMPACT_ATOMS: atom_id res chain seq x y z
N SER A 1 16.53 -13.24 18.88
CA SER A 1 16.99 -12.89 17.52
C SER A 1 15.89 -13.32 16.56
N PRO A 2 15.35 -12.43 15.72
CA PRO A 2 14.39 -12.85 14.70
C PRO A 2 15.08 -13.88 13.77
N PRO A 3 14.41 -14.97 13.36
CA PRO A 3 14.97 -15.95 12.45
C PRO A 3 15.50 -15.27 11.19
N SER A 4 16.63 -15.71 10.67
CA SER A 4 17.31 -15.12 9.50
C SER A 4 16.39 -14.98 8.27
N CYS A 5 15.34 -15.80 8.17
CA CYS A 5 14.27 -15.71 7.17
C CYS A 5 13.38 -14.47 7.34
N GLU A 6 13.05 -14.06 8.57
CA GLU A 6 12.29 -12.84 8.85
C GLU A 6 13.04 -11.62 8.33
N ILE A 7 14.33 -11.49 8.68
CA ILE A 7 15.14 -10.34 8.23
C ILE A 7 15.24 -10.31 6.70
N THR A 8 15.37 -11.48 6.05
CA THR A 8 15.52 -11.56 4.59
C THR A 8 14.21 -11.20 3.86
N VAL A 9 13.05 -11.66 4.34
CA VAL A 9 11.75 -11.31 3.77
C VAL A 9 11.44 -9.83 4.00
N LEU A 10 11.76 -9.32 5.19
CA LEU A 10 11.58 -7.91 5.52
C LEU A 10 12.49 -7.03 4.65
N MET A 11 13.77 -7.37 4.47
CA MET A 11 14.68 -6.64 3.58
C MET A 11 14.19 -6.62 2.13
N ARG A 12 13.68 -7.75 1.61
CA ARG A 12 13.09 -7.84 0.26
C ARG A 12 11.80 -7.03 0.13
N ALA A 13 10.97 -6.98 1.18
CA ALA A 13 9.74 -6.19 1.19
C ALA A 13 10.01 -4.69 1.36
N THR A 14 11.12 -4.31 1.98
CA THR A 14 11.59 -2.92 2.12
C THR A 14 12.63 -2.54 1.08
N ASP A 15 12.83 -3.35 0.03
CA ASP A 15 13.78 -3.01 -1.02
C ASP A 15 13.40 -1.65 -1.63
N PRO A 16 14.29 -0.64 -1.62
CA PRO A 16 14.01 0.68 -2.20
C PRO A 16 13.65 0.59 -3.68
N SER A 17 14.09 -0.47 -4.37
CA SER A 17 13.73 -0.81 -5.75
C SER A 17 12.23 -1.14 -5.93
N LEU A 18 11.54 -1.55 -4.86
CA LEU A 18 10.09 -1.79 -4.83
C LEU A 18 9.33 -0.60 -4.24
N GLU A 19 9.90 0.14 -3.27
CA GLU A 19 9.33 1.41 -2.78
C GLU A 19 9.38 2.52 -3.84
N GLY A 20 10.41 2.46 -4.70
CA GLY A 20 10.72 3.38 -5.77
C GLY A 20 10.79 2.67 -7.13
N ALA A 21 9.93 1.68 -7.38
CA ALA A 21 9.65 1.26 -8.74
C ALA A 21 9.18 2.50 -9.50
N ASP A 22 10.12 3.07 -10.24
CA ASP A 22 9.98 4.21 -11.12
C ASP A 22 8.59 4.16 -11.77
N LEU A 23 7.82 5.23 -11.62
CA LEU A 23 6.46 5.37 -12.14
C LEU A 23 6.43 5.35 -13.69
N THR A 24 7.57 5.13 -14.34
CA THR A 24 7.65 4.87 -15.76
C THR A 24 7.15 3.46 -16.09
N PRO A 25 6.24 3.31 -17.07
CA PRO A 25 5.87 1.99 -17.56
C PRO A 25 7.07 1.40 -18.30
N ARG A 26 7.97 0.71 -17.59
CA ARG A 26 8.97 -0.14 -18.25
C ARG A 26 8.25 -1.31 -18.91
N ARG A 27 8.67 -1.63 -20.12
CA ARG A 27 8.03 -2.54 -21.10
C ARG A 27 7.93 -4.03 -20.66
N GLY A 28 8.06 -4.34 -19.38
CA GLY A 28 7.94 -5.68 -18.78
C GLY A 28 7.29 -5.74 -17.41
N ALA A 29 6.72 -4.63 -16.91
CA ALA A 29 6.37 -4.47 -15.51
C ALA A 29 5.26 -5.40 -14.97
N GLY A 30 4.45 -6.02 -15.84
CA GLY A 30 3.37 -6.93 -15.43
C GLY A 30 3.85 -8.11 -14.59
N LYS A 31 5.03 -8.68 -14.91
CA LYS A 31 5.61 -9.81 -14.15
C LYS A 31 6.24 -9.39 -12.83
N ASP A 32 6.64 -8.12 -12.70
CA ASP A 32 7.30 -7.62 -11.51
C ASP A 32 6.29 -7.32 -10.40
N TYR A 33 5.06 -6.93 -10.76
CA TYR A 33 3.99 -6.65 -9.79
C TYR A 33 3.49 -7.91 -9.09
N GLU A 34 3.33 -9.03 -9.81
CA GLU A 34 2.92 -10.31 -9.20
C GLU A 34 3.93 -10.81 -8.17
N ARG A 35 5.23 -10.68 -8.48
CA ARG A 35 6.31 -10.99 -7.53
C ARG A 35 6.25 -10.09 -6.30
N ALA A 36 6.03 -8.78 -6.49
CA ALA A 36 5.86 -7.86 -5.38
C ALA A 36 4.69 -8.26 -4.46
N VAL A 37 3.55 -8.65 -5.04
CA VAL A 37 2.39 -9.15 -4.26
C VAL A 37 2.76 -10.39 -3.43
N GLN A 38 3.52 -11.33 -4.00
CA GLN A 38 3.96 -12.52 -3.28
C GLN A 38 4.88 -12.15 -2.10
N TYR A 39 5.90 -11.32 -2.33
CA TYR A 39 6.80 -10.86 -1.26
C TYR A 39 6.07 -10.14 -0.13
N TYR A 40 5.13 -9.25 -0.45
CA TYR A 40 4.34 -8.58 0.59
C TYR A 40 3.39 -9.53 1.30
N SER A 41 2.89 -10.56 0.63
CA SER A 41 2.03 -11.56 1.27
C SER A 41 2.80 -12.43 2.26
N GLU A 42 4.04 -12.81 1.95
CA GLU A 42 4.96 -13.46 2.89
C GLU A 42 5.29 -12.53 4.06
N ALA A 43 5.60 -11.25 3.80
CA ALA A 43 5.87 -10.28 4.85
C ALA A 43 4.66 -10.06 5.78
N ILE A 44 3.44 -10.07 5.24
CA ILE A 44 2.20 -9.99 6.02
C ILE A 44 1.97 -11.25 6.85
N ALA A 45 2.32 -12.43 6.34
CA ALA A 45 2.21 -13.68 7.08
C ALA A 45 3.14 -13.71 8.31
N LEU A 46 4.32 -13.07 8.20
CA LEU A 46 5.26 -12.90 9.31
C LEU A 46 4.83 -11.76 10.25
N CYS A 47 4.45 -10.61 9.69
CA CYS A 47 4.13 -9.38 10.42
C CYS A 47 2.76 -8.81 9.98
N PRO A 48 1.64 -9.37 10.47
CA PRO A 48 0.30 -8.97 10.06
C PRO A 48 -0.17 -7.63 10.64
N THR A 49 0.62 -7.02 11.53
CA THR A 49 0.29 -5.77 12.21
C THR A 49 0.84 -4.53 11.53
N ASN A 50 1.71 -4.69 10.52
CA ASN A 50 2.38 -3.57 9.87
C ASN A 50 1.55 -3.02 8.69
N ALA A 51 0.98 -1.83 8.86
CA ALA A 51 0.18 -1.13 7.85
C ALA A 51 0.95 -0.86 6.54
N ILE A 52 2.27 -0.71 6.59
CA ILE A 52 3.10 -0.41 5.42
C ILE A 52 3.04 -1.55 4.40
N TYR A 53 3.08 -2.82 4.84
CA TYR A 53 3.05 -3.96 3.93
C TYR A 53 1.73 -4.06 3.17
N TYR A 54 0.60 -3.85 3.85
CA TYR A 54 -0.70 -3.76 3.19
C TYR A 54 -0.75 -2.58 2.21
N GLY A 55 -0.20 -1.42 2.60
CA GLY A 55 -0.10 -0.25 1.72
C GLY A 55 0.70 -0.51 0.45
N ASN A 56 1.83 -1.20 0.55
CA ASN A 56 2.68 -1.50 -0.61
C ASN A 56 2.10 -2.64 -1.47
N ARG A 57 1.47 -3.66 -0.87
CA ARG A 57 0.72 -4.69 -1.62
C ARG A 57 -0.44 -4.09 -2.40
N SER A 58 -1.16 -3.13 -1.82
CA SER A 58 -2.22 -2.40 -2.52
C SER A 58 -1.73 -1.66 -3.76
N LEU A 59 -0.52 -1.11 -3.72
CA LEU A 59 0.11 -0.46 -4.88
C LEU A 59 0.42 -1.48 -5.97
N ALA A 60 1.00 -2.62 -5.61
CA ALA A 60 1.30 -3.68 -6.56
C ALA A 60 0.00 -4.15 -7.25
N HIS A 61 -1.08 -4.32 -6.50
CA HIS A 61 -2.40 -4.64 -7.06
C HIS A 61 -2.96 -3.53 -7.97
N LEU A 62 -2.79 -2.25 -7.63
CA LEU A 62 -3.20 -1.14 -8.50
C LEU A 62 -2.48 -1.18 -9.86
N ARG A 63 -1.19 -1.53 -9.86
CA ARG A 63 -0.39 -1.63 -11.09
C ARG A 63 -0.68 -2.91 -11.87
N ALA A 64 -1.08 -3.98 -11.19
CA ALA A 64 -1.57 -5.22 -11.77
C ALA A 64 -3.06 -5.15 -12.17
N GLU A 65 -3.66 -3.95 -12.19
CA GLU A 65 -5.07 -3.70 -12.54
C GLU A 65 -6.09 -4.48 -11.68
N SER A 66 -5.64 -4.99 -10.54
CA SER A 66 -6.40 -5.78 -9.59
C SER A 66 -7.02 -4.87 -8.52
N TYR A 67 -7.87 -3.94 -8.95
CA TYR A 67 -8.33 -2.82 -8.12
C TYR A 67 -9.17 -3.25 -6.90
N GLY A 68 -9.88 -4.38 -6.99
CA GLY A 68 -10.65 -4.94 -5.87
C GLY A 68 -9.75 -5.36 -4.70
N TYR A 69 -8.68 -6.09 -5.00
CA TYR A 69 -7.68 -6.49 -3.99
C TYR A 69 -6.92 -5.28 -3.44
N ALA A 70 -6.58 -4.33 -4.31
CA ALA A 70 -5.94 -3.09 -3.88
C ALA A 70 -6.80 -2.31 -2.87
N LEU A 71 -8.11 -2.23 -3.10
CA LEU A 71 -9.03 -1.55 -2.19
C LEU A 71 -9.09 -2.25 -0.82
N ALA A 72 -9.14 -3.58 -0.80
CA ALA A 72 -9.16 -4.37 0.43
C ALA A 72 -7.89 -4.14 1.26
N ASP A 73 -6.72 -4.22 0.62
CA ASP A 73 -5.43 -3.99 1.27
C ASP A 73 -5.26 -2.55 1.77
N ALA A 74 -5.65 -1.56 0.97
CA ALA A 74 -5.59 -0.16 1.40
C ALA A 74 -6.53 0.12 2.57
N THR A 75 -7.68 -0.55 2.63
CA THR A 75 -8.61 -0.44 3.77
C THR A 75 -8.01 -1.09 5.00
N ARG A 76 -7.42 -2.29 4.86
CA ARG A 76 -6.75 -2.97 5.98
C ARG A 76 -5.56 -2.18 6.53
N ALA A 77 -4.78 -1.52 5.67
CA ALA A 77 -3.70 -0.63 6.09
C ALA A 77 -4.21 0.51 6.98
N LEU A 78 -5.37 1.09 6.65
CA LEU A 78 -5.98 2.18 7.42
C LEU A 78 -6.66 1.71 8.71
N GLU A 79 -7.13 0.47 8.76
CA GLU A 79 -7.62 -0.14 10.01
C GLU A 79 -6.49 -0.35 11.02
N LEU A 80 -5.29 -0.68 10.53
CA LEU A 80 -4.09 -0.85 11.36
C LEU A 80 -3.49 0.49 11.77
N ASP A 81 -3.37 1.42 10.82
CA ASP A 81 -2.85 2.76 11.06
C ASP A 81 -3.75 3.81 10.38
N GLY A 82 -4.65 4.39 11.18
CA GLY A 82 -5.55 5.45 10.74
C GLY A 82 -4.86 6.77 10.39
N ALA A 83 -3.59 6.94 10.75
CA ALA A 83 -2.77 8.09 10.38
C ALA A 83 -1.92 7.84 9.11
N TYR A 84 -1.99 6.65 8.52
CA TYR A 84 -1.21 6.30 7.34
C TYR A 84 -1.69 7.02 6.08
N VAL A 85 -1.10 8.20 5.84
CA VAL A 85 -1.43 9.11 4.71
C VAL A 85 -1.38 8.38 3.36
N LYS A 86 -0.34 7.58 3.10
CA LYS A 86 -0.22 6.83 1.83
C LYS A 86 -1.37 5.84 1.67
N GLY A 87 -1.87 5.23 2.75
CA GLY A 87 -3.02 4.32 2.74
C GLY A 87 -4.29 4.99 2.18
N TYR A 88 -4.57 6.22 2.59
CA TYR A 88 -5.71 6.98 2.05
C TYR A 88 -5.58 7.26 0.56
N TYR A 89 -4.37 7.60 0.09
CA TYR A 89 -4.11 7.78 -1.34
C TYR A 89 -4.32 6.49 -2.13
N ARG A 90 -3.83 5.34 -1.62
CA ARG A 90 -4.02 4.03 -2.27
C ARG A 90 -5.50 3.63 -2.30
N ARG A 91 -6.25 3.88 -1.21
CA ARG A 91 -7.69 3.63 -1.15
C ARG A 91 -8.47 4.52 -2.12
N ALA A 92 -8.10 5.80 -2.22
CA ALA A 92 -8.70 6.74 -3.16
C ALA A 92 -8.42 6.34 -4.62
N ALA A 93 -7.18 6.01 -4.95
CA ALA A 93 -6.79 5.55 -6.29
C ALA A 93 -7.53 4.26 -6.68
N SER A 94 -7.66 3.30 -5.76
CA SER A 94 -8.40 2.05 -6.00
C SER A 94 -9.88 2.32 -6.25
N ASN A 95 -10.50 3.22 -5.48
CA ASN A 95 -11.89 3.63 -5.71
C ASN A 95 -12.07 4.37 -7.03
N MET A 96 -11.12 5.22 -7.44
CA MET A 96 -11.16 5.88 -8.74
C MET A 96 -11.08 4.88 -9.89
N ALA A 97 -10.18 3.90 -9.80
CA ALA A 97 -10.06 2.83 -10.79
C ALA A 97 -11.32 1.94 -10.87
N LEU A 98 -12.03 1.77 -9.75
CA LEU A 98 -13.33 1.08 -9.69
C LEU A 98 -14.53 1.96 -10.09
N GLY A 99 -14.33 3.23 -10.48
CA GLY A 99 -15.41 4.18 -10.81
C GLY A 99 -16.19 4.71 -9.60
N LYS A 100 -15.75 4.44 -8.37
CA LYS A 100 -16.38 4.86 -7.11
C LYS A 100 -15.87 6.24 -6.66
N PHE A 101 -16.12 7.27 -7.47
CA PHE A 101 -15.59 8.62 -7.24
C PHE A 101 -16.00 9.25 -5.89
N LYS A 102 -17.24 9.02 -5.45
CA LYS A 102 -17.72 9.52 -4.14
C LYS A 102 -16.88 8.97 -2.98
N ALA A 103 -16.58 7.68 -2.99
CA ALA A 103 -15.77 7.03 -1.95
C ALA A 103 -14.30 7.48 -2.00
N ALA A 104 -13.77 7.74 -3.20
CA ALA A 104 -12.44 8.30 -3.37
C ALA A 104 -12.32 9.70 -2.74
N LEU A 105 -13.30 10.59 -2.99
CA LEU A 105 -13.35 11.93 -2.41
C LEU A 105 -13.38 11.90 -0.88
N VAL A 106 -14.23 11.06 -0.30
CA VAL A 106 -14.31 10.89 1.16
C VAL A 106 -12.96 10.44 1.73
N SER A 107 -12.27 9.51 1.06
CA SER A 107 -10.96 9.03 1.49
C SER A 107 -9.89 10.14 1.46
N LEU A 108 -9.92 11.01 0.45
CA LEU A 108 -9.05 12.17 0.37
C LEU A 108 -9.40 13.21 1.44
N GLN A 109 -10.68 13.47 1.70
CA GLN A 109 -11.10 14.39 2.76
C GLN A 109 -10.61 13.93 4.14
N LEU A 110 -10.70 12.63 4.44
CA LEU A 110 -10.16 12.05 5.67
C LEU A 110 -8.63 12.23 5.76
N CYS A 111 -7.91 12.01 4.65
CA CYS A 111 -6.47 12.27 4.58
C CYS A 111 -6.10 13.74 4.84
N TRP A 112 -6.90 14.68 4.35
CA TRP A 112 -6.69 16.11 4.60
C TRP A 112 -6.98 16.46 6.06
N GLY A 113 -8.01 15.84 6.66
CA GLY A 113 -8.32 15.97 8.08
C GLY A 113 -7.17 15.49 8.98
N THR A 114 -6.59 14.33 8.70
CA THR A 114 -5.45 13.80 9.48
C THR A 114 -4.20 14.67 9.35
N LYS A 115 -3.89 15.20 8.16
CA LYS A 115 -2.79 16.16 7.97
C LYS A 115 -2.99 17.46 8.74
N ARG A 116 -4.23 17.97 8.81
CA ARG A 116 -4.54 19.21 9.54
C ARG A 116 -4.36 19.03 11.06
N HIS A 117 -4.64 17.84 11.59
CA HIS A 117 -4.33 17.50 12.99
C HIS A 117 -2.83 17.38 13.25
N LEU A 118 -2.05 16.81 12.33
CA LEU A 118 -0.59 16.71 12.47
C LEU A 118 0.13 18.06 12.33
N GLN A 119 -0.43 19.00 11.56
CA GLN A 119 0.10 20.36 11.41
C GLN A 119 -0.40 21.34 12.48
N GLY A 120 -1.32 20.91 13.35
CA GLY A 120 -1.91 21.72 14.42
C GLY A 120 -1.21 21.59 15.79
N CYS A 121 -0.17 20.76 15.90
CA CYS A 121 0.75 20.80 17.04
C CYS A 121 1.83 21.87 16.76
N GLN A 122 1.49 23.14 17.00
CA GLN A 122 2.44 24.19 17.32
C GLN A 122 2.25 24.60 18.78
#